data_AF-A0A3M9MZH1-F1
#
_entry.id   AF-A0A3M9MZH1-F1
#
_cell.length_a   1.000
_cell.length_b   1.000
_cell.length_c   1.000
_cell.angle_alpha   90.00
_cell.angle_beta   90.00
_cell.angle_gamma   90.00
#
_symmetry.space_group_name_H-M   'P 1'
#
loop_
_entity.id
_entity.type
_entity.pdbx_description
1 polymer ?
#
loop_
_entity_poly.entity_id
_entity_poly.type
_entity_poly.pdbx_seq_one_letter_code
_entity_poly.pdbx_strand_id
1 'polypeptide(L)'
;MEQLIQTRLHQKIQGYYNLSDEREIREFELAQVDDFLFWSRKTWCRFEFVYCNNRLNKKLGRVGRSSGTRYGTRFLDLVPTKDKPKKRNPSTKTYRYYDTGRPTKNSTKNTGIRDAQGRYTQNRGQAIKGSWRSFRPDCFIVLTGIWSYERGKFVSDYSDFNIRNQPTS
;
A
#
# COMPACT_ATOMS: atom_id res chain seq x y z
N MET A 1 -3.47 -13.79 -10.95
CA MET A 1 -3.08 -12.44 -10.48
C MET A 1 -2.58 -12.47 -9.04
N GLU A 2 -3.33 -13.04 -8.09
CA GLU A 2 -2.92 -13.12 -6.67
C GLU A 2 -1.59 -13.88 -6.45
N GLN A 3 -1.33 -14.95 -7.21
CA GLN A 3 -0.03 -15.63 -7.23
C GLN A 3 1.13 -14.69 -7.63
N LEU A 4 0.99 -13.93 -8.72
CA LEU A 4 2.02 -13.02 -9.23
C LEU A 4 2.39 -11.91 -8.22
N ILE A 5 1.42 -11.52 -7.39
CA ILE A 5 1.57 -10.53 -6.33
C ILE A 5 2.34 -11.11 -5.15
N GLN A 6 1.99 -12.32 -4.73
CA GLN A 6 2.74 -13.04 -3.70
C GLN A 6 4.18 -13.29 -4.15
N THR A 7 4.39 -13.59 -5.44
CA THR A 7 5.73 -13.73 -6.04
C THR A 7 6.57 -12.45 -5.89
N ARG A 8 6.02 -11.26 -6.15
CA ARG A 8 6.78 -9.99 -6.01
C ARG A 8 7.11 -9.65 -4.56
N LEU A 9 6.14 -9.83 -3.65
CA LEU A 9 6.40 -9.64 -2.23
C LEU A 9 7.51 -10.58 -1.76
N HIS A 10 7.44 -11.85 -2.17
CA HIS A 10 8.46 -12.84 -1.86
C HIS A 10 9.83 -12.45 -2.44
N GLN A 11 9.91 -12.04 -3.71
CA GLN A 11 11.15 -11.57 -4.34
C GLN A 11 11.78 -10.40 -3.60
N LYS A 12 10.98 -9.39 -3.20
CA LYS A 12 11.48 -8.24 -2.42
C LYS A 12 11.97 -8.67 -1.03
N ILE A 13 11.27 -9.59 -0.36
CA ILE A 13 11.69 -10.13 0.94
C ILE A 13 12.97 -10.97 0.81
N GLN A 14 13.10 -11.79 -0.23
CA GLN A 14 14.31 -12.56 -0.49
C GLN A 14 15.50 -11.64 -0.80
N GLY A 15 15.29 -10.64 -1.65
CA GLY A 15 16.30 -9.61 -1.90
C GLY A 15 16.75 -8.91 -0.62
N TYR A 16 15.81 -8.60 0.28
CA TYR A 16 16.11 -8.02 1.59
C TYR A 16 16.93 -8.94 2.51
N TYR A 17 16.69 -10.26 2.50
CA TYR A 17 17.48 -11.22 3.28
C TYR A 17 18.90 -11.40 2.75
N ASN A 18 19.12 -11.15 1.46
CA ASN A 18 20.44 -11.28 0.84
C ASN A 18 21.34 -10.06 1.09
N LEU A 19 20.81 -8.97 1.65
CA LEU A 19 21.59 -7.80 2.03
C LEU A 19 22.32 -8.08 3.35
N SER A 20 23.64 -7.93 3.34
CA SER A 20 24.49 -8.08 4.53
C SER A 20 24.93 -6.76 5.13
N ASP A 21 25.02 -5.71 4.32
CA ASP A 21 25.48 -4.38 4.75
C ASP A 21 24.33 -3.55 5.35
N GLU A 22 24.58 -2.92 6.51
CA GLU A 22 23.56 -2.17 7.24
C GLU A 22 23.07 -0.93 6.47
N ARG A 23 23.93 -0.30 5.68
CA ARG A 23 23.57 0.85 4.88
C ARG A 23 22.70 0.43 3.70
N GLU A 24 23.06 -0.65 2.99
CA GLU A 24 22.24 -1.21 1.91
C GLU A 24 20.84 -1.62 2.39
N ILE A 25 20.77 -2.29 3.56
CA ILE A 25 19.50 -2.63 4.22
C ILE A 25 18.67 -1.37 4.44
N ARG A 26 19.29 -0.30 4.95
CA ARG A 26 18.59 0.94 5.25
C ARG A 26 18.11 1.66 3.99
N GLU A 27 18.94 1.71 2.96
CA GLU A 27 18.61 2.31 1.67
C GLU A 27 17.45 1.56 1.01
N PHE A 28 17.45 0.21 1.06
CA PHE A 28 16.33 -0.60 0.60
C PHE A 28 15.04 -0.27 1.35
N GLU A 29 15.06 -0.27 2.69
CA GLU A 29 13.89 0.05 3.52
C GLU A 29 13.29 1.42 3.17
N LEU A 30 14.15 2.44 3.00
CA LEU A 30 13.73 3.79 2.65
C LEU A 30 13.13 3.84 1.24
N ALA A 31 13.76 3.19 0.26
CA ALA A 31 13.25 3.14 -1.10
C ALA A 31 11.86 2.50 -1.18
N GLN A 32 11.61 1.44 -0.38
CA GLN A 32 10.29 0.81 -0.31
C GLN A 32 9.22 1.76 0.27
N VAL A 33 9.59 2.57 1.27
CA VAL A 33 8.70 3.58 1.85
C VAL A 33 8.43 4.71 0.84
N ASP A 34 9.43 5.16 0.09
CA ASP A 34 9.30 6.22 -0.91
C ASP A 34 8.37 5.82 -2.05
N ASP A 35 8.46 4.57 -2.54
CA ASP A 35 7.52 3.99 -3.50
C ASP A 35 6.07 4.16 -3.01
N PHE A 36 5.79 3.76 -1.76
CA PHE A 36 4.46 3.92 -1.18
C PHE A 36 4.06 5.40 -1.05
N LEU A 37 4.96 6.25 -0.57
CA LEU A 37 4.67 7.68 -0.36
C LEU A 37 4.32 8.40 -1.66
N PHE A 38 4.98 8.02 -2.77
CA PHE A 38 4.69 8.51 -4.10
C PHE A 38 3.32 8.03 -4.60
N TRP A 39 3.10 6.72 -4.64
CA TRP A 39 1.89 6.14 -5.24
C TRP A 39 0.63 6.43 -4.46
N SER A 40 0.73 6.46 -3.13
CA SER A 40 -0.43 6.73 -2.28
C SER A 40 -0.96 8.15 -2.44
N ARG A 41 -0.19 9.09 -3.00
CA ARG A 41 -0.71 10.43 -3.35
C ARG A 41 -1.48 10.46 -4.67
N LYS A 42 -1.41 9.40 -5.47
CA LYS A 42 -2.02 9.32 -6.81
C LYS A 42 -3.22 8.39 -6.85
N THR A 43 -3.19 7.29 -6.10
CA THR A 43 -4.21 6.25 -6.18
C THR A 43 -4.31 5.45 -4.87
N TRP A 44 -5.14 4.41 -4.86
CA TRP A 44 -5.15 3.40 -3.80
C TRP A 44 -3.96 2.46 -3.95
N CYS A 45 -3.29 2.18 -2.84
CA CYS A 45 -2.19 1.25 -2.77
C CYS A 45 -2.63 -0.02 -2.04
N ARG A 46 -2.23 -1.17 -2.57
CA ARG A 46 -2.17 -2.43 -1.83
C ARG A 46 -0.73 -2.64 -1.39
N PHE A 47 -0.55 -2.95 -0.11
CA PHE A 47 0.78 -3.03 0.47
C PHE A 47 0.82 -3.96 1.68
N GLU A 48 2.01 -4.31 2.13
CA GLU A 48 2.23 -5.03 3.39
C GLU A 48 3.28 -4.33 4.23
N PHE A 49 3.13 -4.41 5.56
CA PHE A 49 4.24 -4.08 6.46
C PHE A 49 5.17 -5.28 6.56
N VAL A 50 6.47 -5.02 6.46
CA VAL A 50 7.53 -5.99 6.68
C VAL A 50 8.39 -5.51 7.83
N TYR A 51 8.69 -6.42 8.78
CA TYR A 51 9.50 -6.07 9.95
C TYR A 51 10.95 -5.82 9.57
N CYS A 52 11.48 -4.66 9.97
CA CYS A 52 12.86 -4.24 9.73
C CYS A 52 13.89 -5.15 10.41
N ASN A 53 15.11 -5.13 9.92
CA ASN A 53 16.27 -5.87 10.42
C ASN A 53 16.93 -5.13 11.59
N ASN A 54 16.20 -4.97 12.69
CA ASN A 54 16.69 -4.31 13.90
C ASN A 54 16.80 -5.28 15.09
N ARG A 55 17.47 -4.85 16.16
CA ARG A 55 17.72 -5.69 17.36
C ARG A 55 16.44 -6.29 17.95
N LEU A 56 15.36 -5.51 18.01
CA LEU A 56 14.09 -5.96 18.59
C LEU A 56 13.46 -7.07 17.73
N ASN A 57 13.34 -6.86 16.43
CA ASN A 57 12.76 -7.82 15.51
C ASN A 57 13.64 -9.08 15.34
N LYS A 58 14.99 -8.94 15.41
CA LYS A 58 15.93 -10.07 15.48
C LYS A 58 15.64 -10.94 16.70
N LYS A 59 15.57 -10.33 17.89
CA LYS A 59 15.25 -11.03 19.15
C LYS A 59 13.90 -11.75 19.09
N LEU A 60 12.92 -11.15 18.43
CA LEU A 60 11.57 -11.72 18.29
C LEU A 60 11.44 -12.72 17.13
N GLY A 61 12.49 -12.93 16.32
CA GLY A 61 12.47 -13.81 15.14
C GLY A 61 11.49 -13.35 14.04
N ARG A 62 11.24 -12.04 13.94
CA ARG A 62 10.23 -11.45 13.04
C ARG A 62 10.79 -10.76 11.81
N VAL A 63 12.11 -10.54 11.73
CA VAL A 63 12.75 -9.85 10.59
C VAL A 63 12.26 -10.43 9.27
N GLY A 64 11.83 -9.58 8.35
CA GLY A 64 11.34 -9.97 7.02
C GLY A 64 9.96 -10.63 6.99
N ARG A 65 9.32 -10.90 8.14
CA ARG A 65 7.92 -11.38 8.16
C ARG A 65 6.99 -10.25 7.72
N SER A 66 5.95 -10.60 6.95
CA SER A 66 4.91 -9.64 6.57
C SER A 66 3.76 -9.67 7.58
N SER A 67 3.12 -8.52 7.77
CA SER A 67 1.94 -8.40 8.65
C SER A 67 0.62 -8.64 7.89
N GLY A 68 0.68 -9.13 6.65
CA GLY A 68 -0.46 -9.35 5.77
C GLY A 68 -0.97 -8.09 5.06
N THR A 69 -1.76 -8.35 4.02
CA THR A 69 -2.21 -7.35 3.04
C THR A 69 -3.06 -6.24 3.65
N ARG A 70 -2.73 -5.01 3.26
CA ARG A 70 -3.41 -3.75 3.60
C ARG A 70 -3.75 -2.96 2.35
N TYR A 71 -4.68 -2.03 2.52
CA TYR A 71 -5.09 -1.08 1.49
C TYR A 71 -5.11 0.32 2.07
N GLY A 72 -4.65 1.31 1.31
CA GLY A 72 -4.65 2.68 1.80
C GLY A 72 -4.20 3.70 0.78
N THR A 73 -4.46 4.96 1.11
CA THR A 73 -4.14 6.10 0.25
C THR A 73 -3.83 7.34 1.09
N ARG A 74 -3.09 8.26 0.50
CA ARG A 74 -2.87 9.64 0.96
C ARG A 74 -3.58 10.65 0.08
N PHE A 75 -4.18 10.20 -1.03
CA PHE A 75 -4.90 11.06 -1.95
C PHE A 75 -6.27 11.42 -1.38
N LEU A 76 -6.42 12.67 -0.94
CA LEU A 76 -7.59 13.12 -0.19
C LEU A 76 -8.90 13.03 -0.98
N ASP A 77 -8.86 13.07 -2.31
CA ASP A 77 -10.08 13.02 -3.13
C ASP A 77 -10.71 11.63 -3.19
N LEU A 78 -9.90 10.60 -2.94
CA LEU A 78 -10.38 9.23 -2.81
C LEU A 78 -10.97 8.94 -1.43
N VAL A 79 -10.64 9.75 -0.42
CA VAL A 79 -11.13 9.60 0.95
C VAL A 79 -12.55 10.16 1.04
N PRO A 80 -13.52 9.43 1.66
CA PRO A 80 -14.87 9.95 1.88
C PRO A 80 -14.84 11.31 2.59
N THR A 81 -15.68 12.26 2.16
CA THR A 81 -15.70 13.63 2.70
C THR A 81 -15.78 13.67 4.23
N LYS A 82 -16.61 12.82 4.82
CA LYS A 82 -16.78 12.69 6.28
C LYS A 82 -15.52 12.23 7.02
N ASP A 83 -14.62 11.54 6.33
CA ASP A 83 -13.38 10.98 6.88
C ASP A 83 -12.16 11.82 6.51
N LYS A 84 -12.32 12.84 5.65
CA LYS A 84 -11.24 13.79 5.35
C LYS A 84 -10.86 14.53 6.64
N PRO A 85 -9.56 14.80 6.86
CA PRO A 85 -9.13 15.53 8.05
C PRO A 85 -9.68 16.96 7.99
N LYS A 86 -10.33 17.41 9.07
CA LYS A 86 -10.95 18.75 9.17
C LYS A 86 -9.93 19.89 9.05
N LYS A 87 -8.67 19.63 9.38
CA LYS A 87 -7.53 20.54 9.23
C LYS A 87 -6.37 19.76 8.60
N ARG A 88 -5.59 20.42 7.73
CA ARG A 88 -4.31 19.85 7.26
C ARG A 88 -3.41 19.62 8.48
N ASN A 89 -2.75 18.46 8.53
CA ASN A 89 -1.78 18.18 9.59
C ASN A 89 -0.62 19.18 9.44
N PRO A 90 -0.35 20.05 10.44
CA PRO A 90 0.74 21.02 10.36
C PRO A 90 2.11 20.36 10.48
N SER A 91 2.19 19.15 11.04
CA SER A 91 3.43 18.41 11.17
C SER A 91 3.84 17.78 9.83
N THR A 92 4.95 18.27 9.27
CA THR A 92 5.66 17.62 8.17
C THR A 92 6.39 16.35 8.60
N LYS A 93 6.63 16.18 9.90
CA LYS A 93 7.36 15.03 10.49
C LYS A 93 6.53 13.76 10.56
N THR A 94 5.20 13.86 10.49
CA THR A 94 4.31 12.70 10.67
C THR A 94 3.47 12.48 9.42
N TYR A 95 3.96 11.60 8.54
CA TYR A 95 3.17 11.14 7.41
C TYR A 95 2.06 10.22 7.90
N ARG A 96 0.81 10.57 7.55
CA ARG A 96 -0.36 9.73 7.77
C ARG A 96 -0.94 9.29 6.44
N TYR A 97 -1.59 8.14 6.46
CA TYR A 97 -2.34 7.59 5.34
C TYR A 97 -3.68 7.06 5.84
N TYR A 98 -4.68 7.04 4.96
CA TYR A 98 -5.97 6.46 5.24
C TYR A 98 -5.88 4.95 5.00
N ASP A 99 -5.86 4.15 6.06
CA ASP A 99 -5.81 2.67 6.05
C ASP A 99 -7.23 2.13 6.08
N THR A 100 -7.62 1.34 5.08
CA THR A 100 -8.94 0.68 5.05
C THR A 100 -8.91 -0.73 5.63
N GLY A 101 -7.75 -1.18 6.11
CA GLY A 101 -7.58 -2.42 6.87
C GLY A 101 -7.28 -3.64 6.01
N ARG A 102 -7.55 -4.83 6.57
CA ARG A 102 -7.43 -6.12 5.87
C ARG A 102 -8.77 -6.49 5.23
N PRO A 103 -8.78 -7.20 4.10
CA PRO A 103 -10.02 -7.73 3.56
C PRO A 103 -10.62 -8.74 4.57
N THR A 104 -11.85 -8.50 5.01
CA THR A 104 -12.56 -9.40 5.93
C THR A 104 -13.34 -10.44 5.14
N LYS A 105 -13.03 -11.73 5.33
CA LYS A 105 -13.65 -12.85 4.61
C LYS A 105 -15.18 -12.94 4.75
N ASN A 106 -15.76 -12.34 5.80
CA ASN A 106 -17.18 -12.44 6.15
C ASN A 106 -17.95 -11.10 6.07
N SER A 107 -17.41 -10.07 5.40
CA SER A 107 -18.14 -8.81 5.25
C SER A 107 -19.16 -8.89 4.11
N THR A 108 -20.45 -9.03 4.46
CA THR A 108 -21.59 -8.93 3.54
C THR A 108 -21.83 -7.52 2.99
N LYS A 109 -21.15 -6.51 3.55
CA LYS A 109 -21.14 -5.16 2.98
C LYS A 109 -20.15 -5.14 1.84
N ASN A 110 -20.67 -5.09 0.61
CA ASN A 110 -19.92 -4.74 -0.60
C ASN A 110 -19.16 -3.44 -0.33
N THR A 111 -17.89 -3.58 0.00
CA THR A 111 -16.98 -2.46 0.15
C THR A 111 -16.24 -2.39 -1.17
N GLY A 112 -16.55 -1.33 -1.92
CA GLY A 112 -15.96 -1.05 -3.22
C GLY A 112 -14.96 0.09 -3.10
N ILE A 113 -13.88 0.05 -3.88
CA ILE A 113 -12.95 1.16 -3.97
C ILE A 113 -13.63 2.35 -4.65
N ARG A 114 -13.39 3.57 -4.14
CA ARG A 114 -13.79 4.81 -4.81
C ARG A 114 -12.93 5.03 -6.05
N ASP A 115 -13.56 5.18 -7.21
CA ASP A 115 -12.89 5.61 -8.43
C ASP A 115 -12.52 7.11 -8.38
N ALA A 116 -11.89 7.60 -9.45
CA ALA A 116 -11.48 9.00 -9.56
C ALA A 116 -12.67 9.99 -9.56
N GLN A 117 -13.87 9.50 -9.86
CA GLN A 117 -15.13 10.24 -9.86
C GLN A 117 -15.87 10.14 -8.51
N GLY A 118 -15.28 9.46 -7.52
CA GLY A 118 -15.85 9.28 -6.19
C GLY A 118 -17.00 8.28 -6.13
N ARG A 119 -17.25 7.49 -7.19
CA ARG A 119 -18.24 6.43 -7.23
C ARG A 119 -17.67 5.16 -6.63
N TYR A 120 -18.52 4.34 -6.02
CA TYR A 120 -18.11 3.04 -5.50
C TYR A 120 -18.09 2.02 -6.64
N THR A 121 -16.92 1.46 -6.92
CA THR A 121 -16.80 0.37 -7.90
C THR A 121 -17.36 -0.93 -7.29
N GLN A 122 -18.05 -1.77 -8.07
CA GLN A 122 -18.61 -3.05 -7.61
C GLN A 122 -17.54 -4.13 -7.32
N ASN A 123 -16.27 -3.75 -7.25
CA ASN A 123 -15.18 -4.68 -7.04
C ASN A 123 -15.26 -5.29 -5.64
N ARG A 124 -15.59 -6.58 -5.61
CA ARG A 124 -15.68 -7.39 -4.40
C ARG A 124 -14.30 -7.46 -3.73
N GLY A 125 -14.22 -7.03 -2.47
CA GLY A 125 -13.10 -7.36 -1.57
C GLY A 125 -12.29 -6.20 -0.99
N GLN A 126 -12.71 -4.92 -1.09
CA GLN A 126 -11.85 -3.78 -0.70
C GLN A 126 -12.55 -2.66 0.08
N ALA A 127 -12.05 -2.40 1.28
CA ALA A 127 -12.71 -1.61 2.31
C ALA A 127 -12.83 -0.09 1.99
N ILE A 128 -14.01 0.47 2.27
CA ILE A 128 -14.31 1.93 2.25
C ILE A 128 -14.09 2.55 3.63
N LYS A 129 -14.30 1.77 4.70
CA LYS A 129 -14.24 2.26 6.07
C LYS A 129 -12.80 2.15 6.57
N GLY A 130 -12.08 3.23 6.44
CA GLY A 130 -10.72 3.35 6.94
C GLY A 130 -10.57 4.26 8.13
N SER A 131 -9.32 4.41 8.55
CA SER A 131 -8.91 5.31 9.61
C SER A 131 -7.56 5.90 9.25
N TRP A 132 -7.33 7.15 9.62
CA TRP A 132 -6.03 7.78 9.45
C TRP A 132 -5.00 7.15 10.38
N ARG A 133 -4.01 6.45 9.82
CA ARG A 133 -2.95 5.77 10.54
C ARG A 133 -1.61 6.46 10.33
N SER A 134 -0.75 6.35 11.32
CA SER A 134 0.68 6.61 11.19
C SER A 134 1.38 5.33 10.72
N PHE A 135 2.59 5.48 10.17
CA PHE A 135 3.43 4.34 9.84
C PHE A 135 3.78 3.56 11.11
N ARG A 136 3.87 2.23 10.98
CA ARG A 136 4.24 1.39 12.11
C ARG A 136 5.73 1.56 12.40
N PRO A 137 6.13 1.73 13.67
CA PRO A 137 7.54 1.67 14.02
C PRO A 137 8.11 0.29 13.67
N ASP A 138 9.42 0.25 13.42
CA ASP A 138 10.17 -0.99 13.19
C ASP A 138 9.67 -1.86 12.01
N CYS A 139 8.96 -1.23 11.08
CA CYS A 139 8.49 -1.84 9.85
C CYS A 139 8.73 -0.89 8.66
N PHE A 140 9.02 -1.46 7.50
CA PHE A 140 8.92 -0.77 6.22
C PHE A 140 7.68 -1.25 5.46
N ILE A 141 7.28 -0.51 4.42
CA ILE A 141 6.11 -0.84 3.60
C ILE A 141 6.59 -1.38 2.27
N VAL A 142 6.14 -2.58 1.90
CA VAL A 142 6.29 -3.09 0.54
C VAL A 142 4.99 -2.84 -0.22
N LEU A 143 5.06 -2.00 -1.24
CA LEU A 143 3.99 -1.82 -2.21
C LEU A 143 3.85 -3.10 -3.04
N THR A 144 2.66 -3.71 -3.04
CA THR A 144 2.36 -4.94 -3.79
C THR A 144 1.39 -4.70 -4.93
N GLY A 145 0.76 -3.54 -5.01
CA GLY A 145 -0.02 -3.11 -6.16
C GLY A 145 -0.60 -1.71 -6.01
N ILE A 146 -1.06 -1.15 -7.12
CA ILE A 146 -1.71 0.15 -7.22
C ILE A 146 -3.03 -0.01 -7.96
N TRP A 147 -4.03 0.80 -7.60
CA TRP A 147 -5.34 0.73 -8.25
C TRP A 147 -5.29 1.41 -9.62
N SER A 148 -5.61 0.64 -10.66
CA SER A 148 -5.85 1.13 -12.01
C SER A 148 -7.33 1.43 -12.16
N TYR A 149 -7.67 2.71 -12.36
CA TYR A 149 -9.05 3.16 -12.58
C TYR A 149 -9.61 2.62 -13.89
N GLU A 150 -8.81 2.67 -14.95
CA GLU A 150 -9.18 2.19 -16.29
C GLU A 150 -9.50 0.69 -16.28
N ARG A 151 -8.67 -0.13 -15.63
CA ARG A 151 -8.87 -1.58 -15.55
C ARG A 151 -9.82 -2.00 -14.43
N GLY A 152 -10.21 -1.08 -13.56
CA GLY A 152 -11.03 -1.34 -12.38
C GLY A 152 -10.44 -2.41 -11.44
N LYS A 153 -9.11 -2.50 -11.30
CA LYS A 153 -8.45 -3.51 -10.45
C LYS A 153 -7.07 -3.07 -9.96
N PHE A 154 -6.55 -3.75 -8.93
CA PHE A 154 -5.14 -3.59 -8.53
C PHE A 154 -4.21 -4.24 -9.56
N VAL A 155 -3.23 -3.47 -10.01
CA VAL A 155 -2.15 -3.93 -10.87
C VAL A 155 -0.84 -3.87 -10.10
N SER A 156 0.06 -4.81 -10.38
CA SER A 156 1.38 -4.85 -9.75
C SER A 156 2.45 -4.18 -10.59
N ASP A 157 2.28 -4.10 -11.92
CA ASP A 157 3.27 -3.53 -12.84
C ASP A 157 3.08 -2.04 -13.09
N TYR A 158 4.18 -1.30 -13.20
CA TYR A 158 4.16 0.12 -13.58
C TYR A 158 3.80 0.31 -15.05
N SER A 159 4.14 -0.66 -15.92
CA SER A 159 3.70 -0.67 -17.32
C SER A 159 2.18 -0.83 -17.45
N ASP A 160 1.53 -1.50 -16.49
CA ASP A 160 0.07 -1.60 -16.42
C ASP A 160 -0.60 -0.31 -15.92
N PHE A 161 0.17 0.65 -15.41
CA PHE A 161 -0.29 1.98 -15.01
C PHE A 161 0.01 3.06 -16.05
N ASN A 162 1.09 2.92 -16.83
CA ASN A 162 1.41 3.82 -17.95
C ASN A 162 0.51 3.53 -19.15
N ILE A 163 -0.46 4.41 -19.37
CA ILE A 163 -1.28 4.48 -20.58
C ILE A 163 -0.36 4.82 -21.77
N ARG A 164 -0.10 3.85 -22.66
CA ARG A 164 0.54 4.12 -23.97
C ARG A 164 -0.24 3.59 -25.17
N ASN A 165 -1.29 2.80 -24.98
CA ASN A 165 -2.06 2.23 -26.07
C ASN A 165 -3.56 2.53 -25.89
N GLN A 166 -3.96 3.78 -26.13
CA GLN A 166 -5.30 3.99 -26.66
C GLN A 166 -5.21 3.81 -28.18
N PRO A 167 -5.99 2.90 -28.80
CA PRO A 167 -6.19 2.99 -30.24
C PRO A 167 -6.85 4.35 -30.49
N THR A 168 -6.14 5.23 -31.20
CA THR A 168 -6.70 6.47 -31.73
C THR A 168 -7.79 6.07 -32.71
N SER A 169 -9.04 6.16 -32.28
CA SER A 169 -10.21 6.23 -33.15
C SER A 169 -10.12 7.46 -34.05
#